data_AF-A0A4S4ZRL0-F1
#
_entry.id   AF-A0A4S4ZRL0-F1
#
_cell.length_a   1.000
_cell.length_b   1.000
_cell.length_c   1.000
_cell.angle_alpha   90.00
_cell.angle_beta   90.00
_cell.angle_gamma   90.00
#
_symmetry.space_group_name_H-M   'P 1'
#
loop_
_entity.id
_entity.type
_entity.pdbx_description
1 polymer ?
#
loop_
_entity_poly.entity_id
_entity_poly.type
_entity_poly.pdbx_seq_one_letter_code
_entity_poly.pdbx_strand_id
1 'polypeptide(L)'
;MVPTAGTGLLTDRYELTMLDSFVRDGSVDRRAVFEAFARRLPEGRRYGMLAGLGRLLALVEDFTFDAGEIAWLREQGVVGDEAAAYLADFRFRGDIDGYREGDLYFPGSPVLTVTGTLGECVVLETLVLSVLNHDTAVASAAARMVDAAGGRSLIEMGGRRTHEVAAIATARAAYLAGFDSTSNLAAGRLHGLPTVGTAAHAFTLAHETEEDAFRSQVEALGVGTTLLVDTYDVAEGIRTAVRVAGPELGGIRLDSGDLAEEAVKARALLDSLGATRTRIVATSDLDEFVISALADAPIDGYGVGTRVATGSGHPTASMVYKLVAIGSLDGDSEQLTPVAKKSKDKASVGGHKRSYREYDDRGLLVAEVFVGQDESEPDGLTRVQVPLLRDGRTVHTPSLAEIRAFAAAVLATLPADARNVAAGPPYLTVTHREEKAVTAETDTKKALIVVDVQNDFVEGGSLGVTGGREVASRISAHLAKHAGDYALVAASRDWHRPGETNGGHFHEPGESPDFTTTWPVHCVQGETGSEYAPELVTDAVTHHVVKGMGVPAYSAFEGVTEDGTMLADLLRDADVERLDITGIATDYCVRATALDAARAGFRVRLLPGLHAGVAEESSAAALSELEAAGVEVGP
;
A
#
# COMPACT_ATOMS: atom_id res chain seq x y z
N MET A 1 -0.19 2.78 40.91
CA MET A 1 0.23 4.17 40.66
C MET A 1 0.79 4.15 39.24
N VAL A 2 0.04 4.62 38.23
CA VAL A 2 0.63 4.84 36.90
C VAL A 2 1.57 6.02 37.11
N PRO A 3 2.89 5.85 36.97
CA PRO A 3 3.80 6.95 37.25
C PRO A 3 3.44 8.08 36.29
N THR A 4 3.27 9.29 36.83
CA THR A 4 3.52 10.52 36.06
C THR A 4 5.02 10.58 35.81
N ALA A 5 5.55 9.66 35.01
CA ALA A 5 6.93 9.69 34.58
C ALA A 5 7.10 10.87 33.63
N GLY A 6 8.25 11.56 33.71
CA GLY A 6 8.65 12.49 32.66
C GLY A 6 8.65 11.78 31.31
N THR A 7 8.31 12.50 30.26
CA THR A 7 8.31 11.96 28.89
C THR A 7 9.75 11.79 28.37
N GLY A 8 10.75 12.42 28.98
CA GLY A 8 12.16 12.33 28.57
C GLY A 8 12.73 10.91 28.57
N LEU A 9 12.20 10.00 29.40
CA LEU A 9 12.61 8.58 29.41
C LEU A 9 11.78 7.70 28.44
N LEU A 10 10.87 8.26 27.65
CA LEU A 10 10.17 7.56 26.56
C LEU A 10 11.02 7.50 25.28
N THR A 11 12.28 7.11 25.46
CA THR A 11 13.35 7.06 24.46
C THR A 11 14.18 5.80 24.66
N ASP A 12 14.79 5.31 23.59
CA ASP A 12 15.75 4.22 23.67
C ASP A 12 17.14 4.75 24.04
N ARG A 13 17.90 3.95 24.79
CA ARG A 13 19.25 4.33 25.27
C ARG A 13 20.17 4.81 24.13
N TYR A 14 20.05 4.26 22.93
CA TYR A 14 20.94 4.63 21.83
C TYR A 14 20.76 6.09 21.37
N GLU A 15 19.57 6.66 21.51
CA GLU A 15 19.30 8.07 21.19
C GLU A 15 20.11 8.98 22.12
N LEU A 16 20.12 8.68 23.43
CA LEU A 16 20.91 9.43 24.42
C LEU A 16 22.42 9.20 24.29
N THR A 17 22.86 8.00 23.90
CA THR A 17 24.29 7.74 23.59
C THR A 17 24.76 8.54 22.38
N MET A 18 23.92 8.66 21.34
CA MET A 18 24.22 9.49 20.17
C MET A 18 24.24 10.97 20.55
N LEU A 19 23.25 11.44 21.32
CA LEU A 19 23.21 12.81 21.84
C LEU A 19 24.49 13.16 22.60
N ASP A 20 24.92 12.30 23.52
CA ASP A 20 26.14 12.48 24.30
C ASP A 20 27.40 12.56 23.42
N SER A 21 27.41 11.85 22.29
CA SER A 21 28.48 11.95 21.29
C SER A 21 28.42 13.28 20.50
N PHE A 22 27.22 13.69 20.07
CA PHE A 22 27.01 14.94 19.33
C PHE A 22 27.31 16.18 20.17
N VAL A 23 27.06 16.13 21.48
CA VAL A 23 27.42 17.21 22.40
C VAL A 23 28.95 17.34 22.48
N ARG A 24 29.68 16.22 22.54
CA ARG A 24 31.15 16.23 22.65
C ARG A 24 31.87 16.61 21.35
N ASP A 25 31.35 16.20 20.20
CA ASP A 25 31.94 16.53 18.91
C ASP A 25 31.45 17.88 18.34
N GLY A 26 30.51 18.54 19.03
CA GLY A 26 29.97 19.86 18.69
C GLY A 26 28.91 19.85 17.59
N SER A 27 28.46 18.67 17.13
CA SER A 27 27.46 18.55 16.06
C SER A 27 26.01 18.64 16.55
N VAL A 28 25.77 18.67 17.87
CA VAL A 28 24.41 18.67 18.47
C VAL A 28 23.50 19.79 17.96
N ASP A 29 24.06 20.97 17.68
CA ASP A 29 23.32 22.16 17.25
C ASP A 29 23.16 22.29 15.72
N ARG A 30 23.67 21.32 14.94
CA ARG A 30 23.48 21.33 13.48
C ARG A 30 22.00 21.27 13.16
N ARG A 31 21.52 22.10 12.22
CA ARG A 31 20.16 21.92 11.71
C ARG A 31 19.99 20.53 11.10
N ALA A 32 18.87 19.90 11.39
CA ALA A 32 18.52 18.58 10.89
C ALA A 32 17.05 18.52 10.49
N VAL A 33 16.77 17.72 9.48
CA VAL A 33 15.41 17.37 9.07
C VAL A 33 15.28 15.87 9.14
N PHE A 34 14.31 15.41 9.93
CA PHE A 34 13.91 14.02 10.02
C PHE A 34 12.50 13.83 9.50
N GLU A 35 12.23 12.66 8.94
CA GLU A 35 10.89 12.32 8.46
C GLU A 35 10.46 10.95 8.97
N ALA A 36 9.19 10.85 9.38
CA ALA A 36 8.51 9.58 9.56
C ALA A 36 7.67 9.21 8.33
N PHE A 37 7.84 7.98 7.84
CA PHE A 37 7.13 7.43 6.70
C PHE A 37 7.10 5.90 6.74
N ALA A 38 6.19 5.27 6.00
CA ALA A 38 6.19 3.83 5.80
C ALA A 38 6.87 3.48 4.46
N ARG A 39 7.79 2.51 4.45
CA ARG A 39 8.39 2.02 3.19
C ARG A 39 7.44 1.13 2.38
N ARG A 40 6.52 0.48 3.08
CA ARG A 40 5.50 -0.43 2.57
C ARG A 40 4.34 -0.42 3.55
N LEU A 41 3.15 -0.72 3.06
CA LEU A 41 2.02 -1.00 3.95
C LEU A 41 2.13 -2.44 4.49
N PRO A 42 1.49 -2.74 5.63
CA PRO A 42 1.26 -4.12 6.02
C PRO A 42 0.61 -4.93 4.88
N GLU A 43 0.93 -6.22 4.81
CA GLU A 43 0.48 -7.10 3.73
C GLU A 43 -1.04 -7.03 3.52
N GLY A 44 -1.47 -6.93 2.26
CA GLY A 44 -2.87 -6.85 1.88
C GLY A 44 -3.56 -5.48 2.11
N ARG A 45 -2.89 -4.49 2.73
CA ARG A 45 -3.45 -3.14 2.89
C ARG A 45 -3.23 -2.28 1.65
N ARG A 46 -4.30 -1.65 1.18
CA ARG A 46 -4.32 -0.73 0.03
C ARG A 46 -3.98 0.71 0.40
N TYR A 47 -4.21 1.09 1.65
CA TYR A 47 -3.88 2.40 2.22
C TYR A 47 -3.61 2.23 3.72
N GLY A 48 -3.05 3.26 4.36
CA GLY A 48 -3.18 3.42 5.81
C GLY A 48 -3.85 4.74 6.16
N MET A 49 -4.40 4.83 7.37
CA MET A 49 -5.04 6.04 7.91
C MET A 49 -4.24 6.53 9.12
N LEU A 50 -3.65 7.72 8.99
CA LEU A 50 -2.78 8.31 10.00
C LEU A 50 -3.57 8.64 11.27
N ALA A 51 -3.06 8.20 12.42
CA ALA A 51 -3.61 8.51 13.72
C ALA A 51 -2.50 8.70 14.77
N GLY A 52 -2.87 9.32 15.88
CA GLY A 52 -2.01 9.54 17.04
C GLY A 52 -1.38 10.92 17.12
N LEU A 53 -1.57 11.80 16.12
CA LEU A 53 -0.98 13.14 16.11
C LEU A 53 -1.42 13.98 17.31
N GLY A 54 -2.71 14.02 17.64
CA GLY A 54 -3.20 14.76 18.80
C GLY A 54 -2.58 14.32 20.13
N ARG A 55 -2.11 13.07 20.22
CA ARG A 55 -1.38 12.54 21.38
C ARG A 55 0.12 12.84 21.29
N LEU A 56 0.71 12.66 20.10
CA LEU A 56 2.12 12.88 19.84
C LEU A 56 2.54 14.32 20.14
N LEU A 57 1.80 15.31 19.63
CA LEU A 57 2.19 16.72 19.76
C LEU A 57 2.27 17.16 21.22
N ALA A 58 1.30 16.76 22.05
CA ALA A 58 1.34 17.01 23.50
C ALA A 58 2.54 16.33 24.17
N LEU A 59 2.86 15.08 23.79
CA LEU A 59 4.02 14.36 24.34
C LEU A 59 5.35 15.02 23.95
N VAL A 60 5.44 15.61 22.75
CA VAL A 60 6.63 16.35 22.29
C VAL A 60 6.78 17.67 23.04
N GLU A 61 5.70 18.43 23.26
CA GLU A 61 5.74 19.66 24.07
C GLU A 61 6.21 19.40 25.51
N ASP A 62 5.74 18.30 26.09
CA ASP A 62 6.07 17.90 27.45
C ASP A 62 7.43 17.18 27.54
N PHE A 63 8.11 16.90 26.40
CA PHE A 63 9.36 16.13 26.33
C PHE A 63 10.50 16.82 27.07
N THR A 64 10.68 16.40 28.31
CA THR A 64 11.57 17.04 29.29
C THR A 64 12.17 16.00 30.23
N PHE A 65 13.31 16.35 30.82
CA PHE A 65 14.02 15.52 31.78
C PHE A 65 14.02 16.22 33.13
N ASP A 66 13.62 15.52 34.19
CA ASP A 66 13.73 16.04 35.55
C ASP A 66 15.13 15.82 36.14
N ALA A 67 15.42 16.52 37.25
CA ALA A 67 16.74 16.45 37.89
C ALA A 67 17.10 15.04 38.41
N GLY A 68 16.10 14.24 38.80
CA GLY A 68 16.30 12.87 39.25
C GLY A 68 16.60 11.92 38.08
N GLU A 69 15.88 12.07 36.97
CA GLU A 69 16.12 11.35 35.71
C GLU A 69 17.55 11.63 35.19
N ILE A 70 17.97 12.90 35.17
CA ILE A 70 19.32 13.29 34.74
C ILE A 70 20.39 12.72 35.67
N ALA A 71 20.19 12.80 36.99
CA ALA A 71 21.12 12.22 37.95
C ALA A 71 21.28 10.72 37.75
N TRP A 72 20.17 10.00 37.55
CA TRP A 72 20.18 8.57 37.26
C TRP A 72 20.90 8.24 35.96
N LEU A 73 20.65 8.99 34.87
CA LEU A 73 21.33 8.80 33.58
C LEU A 73 22.84 8.95 33.70
N ARG A 74 23.33 9.91 34.50
CA ARG A 74 24.75 10.09 34.80
C ARG A 74 25.31 8.94 35.64
N GLU A 75 24.62 8.55 36.71
CA GLU A 75 25.04 7.44 37.58
C GLU A 75 25.16 6.11 36.82
N GLN A 76 24.28 5.87 35.85
CA GLN A 76 24.32 4.69 34.99
C GLN A 76 25.32 4.80 33.83
N GLY A 77 26.02 5.93 33.68
CA GLY A 77 26.95 6.18 32.58
C GLY A 77 26.27 6.15 31.21
N VAL A 78 25.01 6.60 31.14
CA VAL A 78 24.29 6.76 29.87
C VAL A 78 24.72 8.06 29.18
N VAL A 79 24.89 9.13 29.96
CA VAL A 79 25.32 10.45 29.49
C VAL A 79 26.46 10.99 30.38
N GLY A 80 27.35 11.79 29.79
CA GLY A 80 28.38 12.53 30.52
C GLY A 80 27.88 13.86 31.09
N ASP A 81 28.80 14.62 31.66
CA ASP A 81 28.48 15.90 32.32
C ASP A 81 28.00 16.96 31.32
N GLU A 82 28.58 17.05 30.13
CA GLU A 82 28.15 18.03 29.12
C GLU A 82 26.74 17.73 28.60
N ALA A 83 26.44 16.46 28.31
CA ALA A 83 25.13 16.05 27.85
C ALA A 83 24.07 16.15 28.97
N ALA A 84 24.43 15.87 30.23
CA ALA A 84 23.53 16.11 31.34
C ALA A 84 23.17 17.60 31.51
N ALA A 85 24.13 18.50 31.30
CA ALA A 85 23.86 19.94 31.28
C ALA A 85 22.94 20.32 30.12
N TYR A 86 23.15 19.74 28.93
CA TYR A 86 22.25 19.91 27.79
C TYR A 86 20.80 19.45 28.11
N LEU A 87 20.65 18.28 28.75
CA LEU A 87 19.34 17.72 29.10
C LEU A 87 18.59 18.54 30.16
N ALA A 88 19.31 19.21 31.07
CA ALA A 88 18.70 20.02 32.14
C ALA A 88 17.86 21.20 31.60
N ASP A 89 18.29 21.79 30.48
CA ASP A 89 17.61 22.91 29.81
C ASP A 89 16.83 22.46 28.57
N PHE A 90 16.77 21.15 28.30
CA PHE A 90 16.18 20.61 27.09
C PHE A 90 14.69 20.95 26.99
N ARG A 91 14.32 21.56 25.86
CA ARG A 91 12.95 21.67 25.36
C ARG A 91 13.03 21.53 23.85
N PHE A 92 12.06 20.86 23.24
CA PHE A 92 11.96 20.88 21.79
C PHE A 92 11.55 22.30 21.34
N ARG A 93 12.36 22.92 20.48
CA ARG A 93 12.14 24.27 19.92
C ARG A 93 12.01 24.24 18.40
N GLY A 94 12.05 23.06 17.80
CA GLY A 94 11.90 22.88 16.36
C GLY A 94 10.46 23.04 15.87
N ASP A 95 10.32 22.82 14.57
CA ASP A 95 9.08 22.81 13.83
C ASP A 95 8.69 21.38 13.46
N ILE A 96 7.38 21.12 13.42
CA ILE A 96 6.83 19.87 12.89
C ILE A 96 5.77 20.20 11.86
N ASP A 97 5.92 19.64 10.67
CA ASP A 97 4.91 19.59 9.62
C ASP A 97 4.44 18.15 9.46
N GLY A 98 3.21 17.93 9.04
CA GLY A 98 2.71 16.58 8.85
C GLY A 98 1.35 16.54 8.21
N TYR A 99 0.89 15.34 7.91
CA TYR A 99 -0.46 15.15 7.37
C TYR A 99 -1.46 15.44 8.48
N ARG A 100 -2.71 15.74 8.14
CA ARG A 100 -3.75 15.89 9.17
C ARG A 100 -4.06 14.53 9.80
N GLU A 101 -4.45 14.53 11.07
CA GLU A 101 -4.92 13.28 11.68
C GLU A 101 -6.19 12.80 10.97
N GLY A 102 -6.29 11.50 10.70
CA GLY A 102 -7.34 10.92 9.86
C GLY A 102 -7.03 10.90 8.37
N ASP A 103 -5.92 11.51 7.91
CA ASP A 103 -5.54 11.48 6.51
C ASP A 103 -5.08 10.08 6.07
N LEU A 104 -5.18 9.81 4.77
CA LEU A 104 -4.62 8.61 4.16
C LEU A 104 -3.10 8.75 4.01
N TYR A 105 -2.38 7.63 3.98
CA TYR A 105 -0.98 7.60 3.58
C TYR A 105 -0.68 6.32 2.80
N PHE A 106 0.40 6.39 2.02
CA PHE A 106 0.86 5.36 1.11
C PHE A 106 2.35 5.09 1.34
N PRO A 107 2.93 4.02 0.78
CA PRO A 107 4.37 3.82 0.80
C PRO A 107 5.11 5.07 0.28
N GLY A 108 6.03 5.58 1.07
CA GLY A 108 6.82 6.78 0.75
C GLY A 108 6.24 8.10 1.24
N SER A 109 4.99 8.16 1.75
CA SER A 109 4.40 9.39 2.28
C SER A 109 5.18 9.92 3.51
N PRO A 110 5.80 11.11 3.46
CA PRO A 110 6.41 11.77 4.62
C PRO A 110 5.32 12.31 5.56
N VAL A 111 4.67 11.42 6.30
CA VAL A 111 3.51 11.73 7.15
C VAL A 111 3.83 12.71 8.28
N LEU A 112 5.10 12.80 8.68
CA LEU A 112 5.61 13.73 9.67
C LEU A 112 7.03 14.18 9.28
N THR A 113 7.30 15.47 9.33
CA THR A 113 8.61 16.09 9.13
C THR A 113 8.96 16.90 10.37
N VAL A 114 10.10 16.61 10.98
CA VAL A 114 10.63 17.28 12.18
C VAL A 114 11.88 18.06 11.78
N THR A 115 11.87 19.38 12.01
CA THR A 115 12.99 20.28 11.70
C THR A 115 13.45 20.96 12.99
N GLY A 116 14.73 20.88 13.31
CA GLY A 116 15.30 21.44 14.55
C GLY A 116 16.82 21.25 14.60
N THR A 117 17.41 21.25 15.80
CA THR A 117 18.80 20.80 15.94
C THR A 117 18.90 19.27 15.87
N LEU A 118 20.08 18.76 15.53
CA LEU A 118 20.35 17.33 15.47
C LEU A 118 20.05 16.66 16.81
N GLY A 119 20.43 17.29 17.92
CA GLY A 119 20.13 16.82 19.28
C GLY A 119 18.64 16.79 19.60
N GLU A 120 17.89 17.81 19.20
CA GLU A 120 16.43 17.86 19.39
C GLU A 120 15.70 16.78 18.59
N CYS A 121 16.03 16.63 17.30
CA CYS A 121 15.30 15.73 16.43
C CYS A 121 15.58 14.25 16.73
N VAL A 122 16.80 13.92 17.19
CA VAL A 122 17.22 12.51 17.36
C VAL A 122 16.59 11.85 18.58
N VAL A 123 16.31 12.60 19.66
CA VAL A 123 15.72 12.05 20.89
C VAL A 123 14.22 11.76 20.79
N LEU A 124 13.59 12.17 19.68
CA LEU A 124 12.17 11.98 19.44
C LEU A 124 11.85 10.70 18.64
N GLU A 125 12.84 9.98 18.10
CA GLU A 125 12.61 8.85 17.19
C GLU A 125 11.72 7.79 17.83
N THR A 126 12.06 7.33 19.04
CA THR A 126 11.29 6.29 19.73
C THR A 126 9.88 6.74 20.08
N LEU A 127 9.73 7.98 20.57
CA LEU A 127 8.41 8.53 20.93
C LEU A 127 7.50 8.64 19.70
N VAL A 128 8.01 9.24 18.62
CA VAL A 128 7.29 9.39 17.34
C VAL A 128 6.86 8.03 16.80
N LEU A 129 7.80 7.08 16.71
CA LEU A 129 7.50 5.76 16.17
C LEU A 129 6.56 4.95 17.05
N SER A 130 6.69 5.03 18.37
CA SER A 130 5.80 4.35 19.31
C SER A 130 4.36 4.82 19.14
N VAL A 131 4.14 6.14 19.07
CA VAL A 131 2.80 6.72 18.90
C VAL A 131 2.23 6.41 17.52
N LEU A 132 2.94 6.79 16.46
CA LEU A 132 2.39 6.70 15.11
C LEU A 132 2.17 5.26 14.68
N ASN A 133 3.08 4.32 15.01
CA ASN A 133 2.91 2.94 14.60
C ASN A 133 1.69 2.27 15.24
N HIS A 134 1.45 2.51 16.52
CA HIS A 134 0.33 1.89 17.23
C HIS A 134 -1.01 2.48 16.78
N ASP A 135 -1.17 3.79 16.88
CA ASP A 135 -2.44 4.47 16.64
C ASP A 135 -2.86 4.32 15.17
N THR A 136 -1.91 4.46 14.23
CA THR A 136 -2.16 4.29 12.78
C THR A 136 -2.48 2.85 12.40
N ALA A 137 -1.86 1.86 13.05
CA ALA A 137 -2.19 0.45 12.82
C ALA A 137 -3.66 0.15 13.15
N VAL A 138 -4.15 0.68 14.28
CA VAL A 138 -5.54 0.56 14.75
C VAL A 138 -6.47 1.33 13.82
N ALA A 139 -6.21 2.61 13.55
CA ALA A 139 -7.09 3.45 12.72
C ALA A 139 -7.26 2.88 11.30
N SER A 140 -6.19 2.37 10.70
CA SER A 140 -6.26 1.73 9.38
C SER A 140 -7.10 0.45 9.38
N ALA A 141 -7.03 -0.36 10.45
CA ALA A 141 -7.87 -1.54 10.59
C ALA A 141 -9.34 -1.15 10.81
N ALA A 142 -9.57 -0.16 11.67
CA ALA A 142 -10.91 0.36 11.95
C ALA A 142 -11.58 0.95 10.71
N ALA A 143 -10.85 1.71 9.87
CA ALA A 143 -11.39 2.25 8.61
C ALA A 143 -11.88 1.15 7.66
N ARG A 144 -11.13 0.06 7.54
CA ARG A 144 -11.53 -1.12 6.74
C ARG A 144 -12.77 -1.80 7.30
N MET A 145 -12.89 -1.89 8.63
CA MET A 145 -14.09 -2.42 9.29
C MET A 145 -15.31 -1.50 9.10
N VAL A 146 -15.12 -0.18 9.06
CA VAL A 146 -16.16 0.81 8.78
C VAL A 146 -16.71 0.64 7.36
N ASP A 147 -15.84 0.50 6.36
CA ASP A 147 -16.26 0.19 4.99
C ASP A 147 -17.01 -1.16 4.94
N ALA A 148 -16.48 -2.20 5.59
CA ALA A 148 -17.10 -3.52 5.62
C ALA A 148 -18.48 -3.56 6.30
N ALA A 149 -18.69 -2.72 7.32
CA ALA A 149 -19.95 -2.67 8.08
C ALA A 149 -21.11 -2.04 7.29
N GLY A 150 -20.84 -1.34 6.18
CA GLY A 150 -21.89 -0.80 5.31
C GLY A 150 -22.87 0.15 6.01
N GLY A 151 -22.39 0.91 7.00
CA GLY A 151 -23.21 1.85 7.80
C GLY A 151 -23.90 1.24 9.02
N ARG A 152 -23.70 -0.05 9.30
CA ARG A 152 -24.09 -0.67 10.57
C ARG A 152 -23.19 -0.21 11.70
N SER A 153 -23.72 -0.25 12.93
CA SER A 153 -23.00 0.32 14.06
C SER A 153 -21.77 -0.51 14.44
N LEU A 154 -20.67 0.15 14.79
CA LEU A 154 -19.43 -0.46 15.25
C LEU A 154 -19.07 -0.01 16.66
N ILE A 155 -18.75 -0.98 17.52
CA ILE A 155 -18.40 -0.76 18.92
C ILE A 155 -16.99 -1.31 19.19
N GLU A 156 -16.09 -0.46 19.70
CA GLU A 156 -14.75 -0.88 20.10
C GLU A 156 -14.79 -1.52 21.49
N MET A 157 -14.36 -2.78 21.60
CA MET A 157 -14.41 -3.59 22.83
C MET A 157 -13.08 -4.30 23.15
N GLY A 158 -11.99 -3.82 22.57
CA GLY A 158 -10.68 -4.45 22.54
C GLY A 158 -9.77 -4.12 23.72
N GLY A 159 -10.15 -3.22 24.63
CA GLY A 159 -9.31 -2.79 25.75
C GLY A 159 -8.73 -3.93 26.62
N ARG A 160 -9.41 -5.08 26.71
CA ARG A 160 -8.92 -6.27 27.44
C ARG A 160 -7.85 -7.09 26.69
N ARG A 161 -7.50 -6.71 25.46
CA ARG A 161 -6.57 -7.41 24.57
C ARG A 161 -5.33 -6.58 24.23
N THR A 162 -5.18 -5.42 24.86
CA THR A 162 -4.04 -4.50 24.70
C THR A 162 -3.64 -3.94 26.06
N HIS A 163 -2.54 -3.19 26.12
CA HIS A 163 -2.03 -2.59 27.35
C HIS A 163 -2.97 -1.49 27.88
N GLU A 164 -2.97 -1.28 29.19
CA GLU A 164 -3.93 -0.42 29.91
C GLU A 164 -3.99 1.03 29.40
N VAL A 165 -2.84 1.63 29.06
CA VAL A 165 -2.77 2.98 28.46
C VAL A 165 -3.06 2.92 26.95
N ALA A 166 -2.54 1.89 26.27
CA ALA A 166 -2.78 1.68 24.84
C ALA A 166 -4.28 1.48 24.53
N ALA A 167 -5.04 0.86 25.44
CA ALA A 167 -6.48 0.68 25.31
C ALA A 167 -7.25 2.00 25.14
N ILE A 168 -6.76 3.09 25.74
CA ILE A 168 -7.34 4.43 25.60
C ILE A 168 -7.05 4.97 24.20
N ALA A 169 -5.81 4.82 23.73
CA ALA A 169 -5.39 5.21 22.38
C ALA A 169 -6.13 4.41 21.30
N THR A 170 -6.28 3.09 21.47
CA THR A 170 -7.05 2.21 20.60
C THR A 170 -8.48 2.71 20.43
N ALA A 171 -9.18 3.02 21.54
CA ALA A 171 -10.55 3.50 21.50
C ALA A 171 -10.68 4.83 20.74
N ARG A 172 -9.75 5.77 20.95
CA ARG A 172 -9.71 7.04 20.22
C ARG A 172 -9.43 6.84 18.72
N ALA A 173 -8.47 5.98 18.38
CA ALA A 173 -8.10 5.68 17.00
C ALA A 173 -9.23 4.95 16.23
N ALA A 174 -9.94 4.02 16.88
CA ALA A 174 -11.10 3.38 16.28
C ALA A 174 -12.25 4.39 16.06
N TYR A 175 -12.52 5.24 17.05
CA TYR A 175 -13.57 6.26 16.94
C TYR A 175 -13.28 7.28 15.84
N LEU A 176 -12.04 7.79 15.73
CA LEU A 176 -11.72 8.75 14.67
C LEU A 176 -11.85 8.13 13.27
N ALA A 177 -11.54 6.85 13.12
CA ALA A 177 -11.65 6.13 11.86
C ALA A 177 -13.11 5.82 11.46
N GLY A 178 -14.04 5.83 12.42
CA GLY A 178 -15.48 5.73 12.14
C GLY A 178 -16.29 4.83 13.07
N PHE A 179 -15.69 4.17 14.07
CA PHE A 179 -16.47 3.41 15.08
C PHE A 179 -17.37 4.33 15.89
N ASP A 180 -18.60 3.93 16.20
CA ASP A 180 -19.59 4.81 16.83
C ASP A 180 -19.38 4.99 18.34
N SER A 181 -18.86 3.97 19.00
CA SER A 181 -18.73 3.94 20.46
C SER A 181 -17.63 3.00 20.93
N THR A 182 -17.30 3.06 22.22
CA THR A 182 -16.31 2.20 22.86
C THR A 182 -16.81 1.68 24.21
N SER A 183 -16.32 0.53 24.65
CA SER A 183 -16.47 0.06 26.04
C SER A 183 -15.49 0.74 27.01
N ASN A 184 -14.52 1.51 26.51
CA ASN A 184 -13.44 2.10 27.31
C ASN A 184 -13.89 3.40 28.00
N LEU A 185 -14.16 3.31 29.29
CA LEU A 185 -14.60 4.45 30.11
C LEU A 185 -13.56 5.57 30.21
N ALA A 186 -12.26 5.24 30.25
CA ALA A 186 -11.21 6.24 30.34
C ALA A 186 -11.11 7.06 29.05
N ALA A 187 -11.26 6.41 27.89
CA ALA A 187 -11.35 7.09 26.60
C ALA A 187 -12.61 7.97 26.50
N GLY A 188 -13.76 7.47 26.97
CA GLY A 188 -14.99 8.25 27.08
C GLY A 188 -14.81 9.52 27.90
N ARG A 189 -14.20 9.41 29.08
CA ARG A 189 -13.92 10.54 29.97
C ARG A 189 -12.90 11.53 29.39
N LEU A 190 -11.81 11.03 28.80
CA LEU A 190 -10.69 11.86 28.35
C LEU A 190 -10.98 12.55 27.01
N HIS A 191 -11.69 11.89 26.10
CA HIS A 191 -11.89 12.35 24.72
C HIS A 191 -13.36 12.62 24.37
N GLY A 192 -14.29 12.43 25.32
CA GLY A 192 -15.72 12.63 25.08
C GLY A 192 -16.36 11.58 24.17
N LEU A 193 -15.75 10.38 24.07
CA LEU A 193 -16.28 9.31 23.22
C LEU A 193 -17.59 8.76 23.80
N PRO A 194 -18.60 8.45 22.95
CA PRO A 194 -19.76 7.68 23.38
C PRO A 194 -19.32 6.33 23.96
N THR A 195 -19.71 6.05 25.20
CA THR A 195 -19.42 4.77 25.85
C THR A 195 -20.67 3.91 25.93
N VAL A 196 -20.52 2.63 25.62
CA VAL A 196 -21.61 1.65 25.72
C VAL A 196 -21.14 0.43 26.51
N GLY A 197 -22.08 -0.19 27.22
CA GLY A 197 -21.83 -1.39 28.00
C GLY A 197 -23.11 -2.19 28.18
N THR A 198 -22.98 -3.51 28.19
CA THR A 198 -24.05 -4.47 28.45
C THR A 198 -23.58 -5.45 29.53
N ALA A 199 -24.22 -6.61 29.64
CA ALA A 199 -23.72 -7.72 30.44
C ALA A 199 -22.60 -8.52 29.75
N ALA A 200 -21.78 -9.18 30.56
CA ALA A 200 -20.92 -10.30 30.17
C ALA A 200 -21.51 -11.62 30.71
N HIS A 201 -21.08 -12.78 30.21
CA HIS A 201 -21.59 -14.08 30.69
C HIS A 201 -21.47 -14.26 32.21
N ALA A 202 -20.45 -13.69 32.85
CA ALA A 202 -20.30 -13.73 34.30
C ALA A 202 -21.52 -13.14 35.05
N PHE A 203 -22.21 -12.16 34.47
CA PHE A 203 -23.43 -11.60 35.05
C PHE A 203 -24.57 -12.62 35.02
N THR A 204 -24.82 -13.27 33.88
CA THR A 204 -25.84 -14.31 33.75
C THR A 204 -25.55 -15.51 34.65
N LEU A 205 -24.29 -15.98 34.65
CA LEU A 205 -23.84 -17.12 35.45
C LEU A 205 -23.87 -16.88 36.97
N ALA A 206 -23.94 -15.62 37.41
CA ALA A 206 -24.03 -15.27 38.84
C ALA A 206 -25.46 -15.31 39.39
N HIS A 207 -26.48 -15.45 38.54
CA HIS A 207 -27.88 -15.56 38.94
C HIS A 207 -28.33 -17.03 38.96
N GLU A 208 -29.42 -17.33 39.69
CA GLU A 208 -29.98 -18.69 39.75
C GLU A 208 -30.50 -19.14 38.38
N THR A 209 -31.08 -18.22 37.62
CA THR A 209 -31.58 -18.47 36.27
C THR A 209 -31.22 -17.33 35.31
N GLU A 210 -31.19 -17.63 34.01
CA GLU A 210 -31.02 -16.61 32.96
C GLU A 210 -32.15 -15.57 32.97
N GLU A 211 -33.38 -15.99 33.31
CA GLU A 211 -34.52 -15.08 33.44
C GLU A 211 -34.31 -14.05 34.55
N ASP A 212 -33.76 -14.47 35.69
CA ASP A 212 -33.47 -13.57 36.81
C ASP A 212 -32.37 -12.57 36.45
N ALA A 213 -31.35 -12.99 35.69
CA ALA A 213 -30.33 -12.09 35.17
C ALA A 213 -30.94 -11.04 34.23
N PHE A 214 -31.76 -11.47 33.27
CA PHE A 214 -32.41 -10.53 32.34
C PHE A 214 -33.36 -9.58 33.07
N ARG A 215 -34.13 -10.06 34.05
CA ARG A 215 -35.03 -9.22 34.84
C ARG A 215 -34.25 -8.17 35.62
N SER A 216 -33.18 -8.59 36.30
CA SER A 216 -32.26 -7.69 37.02
C SER A 216 -31.68 -6.59 36.11
N GLN A 217 -31.22 -6.95 34.90
CA GLN A 217 -30.68 -5.97 33.95
C GLN A 217 -31.76 -5.02 33.40
N VAL A 218 -32.94 -5.52 33.05
CA VAL A 218 -34.05 -4.70 32.53
C VAL A 218 -34.60 -3.76 33.61
N GLU A 219 -34.70 -4.19 34.86
CA GLU A 219 -35.08 -3.33 35.99
C GLU A 219 -34.07 -2.20 36.21
N ALA A 220 -32.78 -2.48 36.04
CA ALA A 220 -31.72 -1.49 36.24
C ALA A 220 -31.54 -0.51 35.06
N LEU A 221 -31.64 -1.00 33.82
CA LEU A 221 -31.25 -0.25 32.62
C LEU A 221 -32.43 0.08 31.69
N GLY A 222 -33.61 -0.47 31.97
CA GLY A 222 -34.80 -0.32 31.14
C GLY A 222 -34.84 -1.28 29.94
N VAL A 223 -36.01 -1.34 29.29
CA VAL A 223 -36.27 -2.24 28.16
C VAL A 223 -35.43 -1.95 26.92
N GLY A 224 -34.87 -0.74 26.80
CA GLY A 224 -33.99 -0.36 25.70
C GLY A 224 -32.59 -1.00 25.73
N THR A 225 -32.27 -1.81 26.74
CA THR A 225 -30.99 -2.51 26.88
C THR A 225 -30.77 -3.59 25.82
N THR A 226 -29.52 -4.03 25.68
CA THR A 226 -29.15 -5.23 24.92
C THR A 226 -28.86 -6.40 25.89
N LEU A 227 -29.52 -7.54 25.68
CA LEU A 227 -29.37 -8.74 26.50
C LEU A 227 -28.49 -9.80 25.81
N LEU A 228 -27.61 -10.46 26.57
CA LEU A 228 -26.73 -11.52 26.07
C LEU A 228 -27.45 -12.87 26.12
N VAL A 229 -27.83 -13.41 24.97
CA VAL A 229 -28.80 -14.53 24.88
C VAL A 229 -28.16 -15.89 24.64
N ASP A 230 -26.85 -15.98 24.47
CA ASP A 230 -26.13 -17.20 24.10
C ASP A 230 -25.35 -17.82 25.26
N THR A 231 -25.79 -17.60 26.51
CA THR A 231 -25.11 -18.20 27.67
C THR A 231 -25.35 -19.71 27.76
N TYR A 232 -26.56 -20.17 27.41
CA TYR A 232 -26.95 -21.59 27.47
C TYR A 232 -27.51 -22.10 26.13
N ASP A 233 -28.59 -21.50 25.67
CA ASP A 233 -29.25 -21.82 24.39
C ASP A 233 -29.83 -20.53 23.79
N VAL A 234 -29.44 -20.20 22.56
CA VAL A 234 -29.79 -18.94 21.90
C VAL A 234 -31.30 -18.78 21.75
N ALA A 235 -32.01 -19.83 21.33
CA ALA A 235 -33.43 -19.74 21.06
C ALA A 235 -34.23 -19.54 22.36
N GLU A 236 -33.89 -20.28 23.41
CA GLU A 236 -34.53 -20.11 24.71
C GLU A 236 -34.15 -18.80 25.40
N GLY A 237 -32.90 -18.36 25.25
CA GLY A 237 -32.45 -17.05 25.71
C GLY A 237 -33.24 -15.91 25.06
N ILE A 238 -33.52 -15.98 23.75
CA ILE A 238 -34.36 -15.00 23.05
C ILE A 238 -35.80 -15.02 23.57
N ARG A 239 -36.41 -16.20 23.76
CA ARG A 239 -37.78 -16.29 24.32
C ARG A 239 -37.85 -15.69 25.71
N THR A 240 -36.85 -15.97 26.53
CA THR A 240 -36.74 -15.44 27.90
C THR A 240 -36.54 -13.93 27.87
N ALA A 241 -35.65 -13.41 27.02
CA ALA A 241 -35.42 -11.99 26.85
C ALA A 241 -36.71 -11.23 26.47
N VAL A 242 -37.47 -11.73 25.48
CA VAL A 242 -38.74 -11.11 25.06
C VAL A 242 -39.84 -11.27 26.13
N ARG A 243 -39.87 -12.38 26.85
CA ARG A 243 -40.82 -12.59 27.96
C ARG A 243 -40.59 -11.61 29.12
N VAL A 244 -39.33 -11.29 29.41
CA VAL A 244 -38.94 -10.35 30.48
C VAL A 244 -39.09 -8.89 30.05
N ALA A 245 -38.58 -8.52 28.88
CA ALA A 245 -38.52 -7.13 28.43
C ALA A 245 -39.72 -6.69 27.58
N GLY A 246 -40.52 -7.64 27.08
CA GLY A 246 -41.57 -7.39 26.11
C GLY A 246 -41.06 -7.18 24.67
N PRO A 247 -41.97 -6.92 23.72
CA PRO A 247 -41.63 -6.70 22.31
C PRO A 247 -40.86 -5.40 22.04
N GLU A 248 -40.72 -4.54 23.05
CA GLU A 248 -39.97 -3.28 22.98
C GLU A 248 -38.47 -3.45 23.36
N LEU A 249 -38.00 -4.68 23.57
CA LEU A 249 -36.60 -4.97 23.87
C LEU A 249 -35.66 -4.28 22.87
N GLY A 250 -34.69 -3.53 23.38
CA GLY A 250 -33.78 -2.72 22.57
C GLY A 250 -32.82 -3.53 21.70
N GLY A 251 -32.34 -4.67 22.19
CA GLY A 251 -31.54 -5.60 21.39
C GLY A 251 -31.18 -6.91 22.08
N ILE A 252 -30.62 -7.83 21.30
CA ILE A 252 -29.94 -9.04 21.76
C ILE A 252 -28.49 -9.03 21.29
N ARG A 253 -27.61 -9.72 22.00
CA ARG A 253 -26.21 -9.95 21.60
C ARG A 253 -25.95 -11.45 21.38
N LEU A 254 -25.35 -11.76 20.24
CA LEU A 254 -24.82 -13.08 19.89
C LEU A 254 -23.29 -13.03 19.95
N ASP A 255 -22.64 -13.92 20.72
CA ASP A 255 -21.17 -13.95 20.93
C ASP A 255 -20.49 -15.23 20.40
N SER A 256 -21.27 -16.20 19.91
CA SER A 256 -20.80 -17.54 19.54
C SER A 256 -21.64 -18.18 18.43
N GLY A 257 -21.13 -19.29 17.87
CA GLY A 257 -21.77 -20.04 16.79
C GLY A 257 -21.48 -19.50 15.38
N ASP A 258 -22.20 -20.03 14.38
CA ASP A 258 -22.21 -19.45 13.04
C ASP A 258 -23.08 -18.20 13.06
N LEU A 259 -22.45 -17.03 13.18
CA LEU A 259 -23.15 -15.75 13.31
C LEU A 259 -24.09 -15.45 12.14
N ALA A 260 -23.81 -15.93 10.93
CA ALA A 260 -24.68 -15.71 9.78
C ALA A 260 -25.98 -16.50 9.94
N GLU A 261 -25.87 -17.78 10.27
CA GLU A 261 -27.01 -18.68 10.45
C GLU A 261 -27.81 -18.31 11.70
N GLU A 262 -27.13 -18.04 12.82
CA GLU A 262 -27.76 -17.71 14.09
C GLU A 262 -28.46 -16.35 14.04
N ALA A 263 -27.93 -15.34 13.34
CA ALA A 263 -28.64 -14.07 13.15
C ALA A 263 -29.97 -14.26 12.39
N VAL A 264 -29.99 -15.09 11.33
CA VAL A 264 -31.21 -15.38 10.57
C VAL A 264 -32.26 -16.08 11.44
N LYS A 265 -31.84 -17.10 12.20
CA LYS A 265 -32.73 -17.80 13.16
C LYS A 265 -33.25 -16.85 14.24
N ALA A 266 -32.36 -16.04 14.81
CA ALA A 266 -32.71 -15.07 15.85
C ALA A 266 -33.71 -14.03 15.34
N ARG A 267 -33.50 -13.48 14.13
CA ARG A 267 -34.40 -12.51 13.51
C ARG A 267 -35.80 -13.11 13.32
N ALA A 268 -35.89 -14.30 12.74
CA ALA A 268 -37.17 -15.00 12.53
C ALA A 268 -37.90 -15.28 13.85
N LEU A 269 -37.16 -15.68 14.90
CA LEU A 269 -37.73 -15.93 16.22
C LEU A 269 -38.23 -14.64 16.87
N LEU A 270 -37.43 -13.57 16.89
CA LEU A 270 -37.84 -12.27 17.42
C LEU A 270 -39.11 -11.76 16.73
N ASP A 271 -39.19 -11.90 15.41
CA ASP A 271 -40.37 -11.48 14.63
C ASP A 271 -41.61 -12.29 14.99
N SER A 272 -41.47 -13.61 15.17
CA SER A 272 -42.56 -14.49 15.60
C SER A 272 -43.10 -14.16 17.00
N LEU A 273 -42.25 -13.55 17.84
CA LEU A 273 -42.60 -13.11 19.20
C LEU A 273 -43.10 -11.65 19.22
N GLY A 274 -43.20 -10.98 18.07
CA GLY A 274 -43.63 -9.59 17.93
C GLY A 274 -42.53 -8.55 18.17
N ALA A 275 -41.30 -8.96 18.48
CA ALA A 275 -40.15 -8.12 18.77
C ALA A 275 -39.42 -7.65 17.49
N THR A 276 -40.18 -7.16 16.52
CA THR A 276 -39.74 -6.84 15.15
C THR A 276 -38.74 -5.67 15.06
N ARG A 277 -38.60 -4.88 16.13
CA ARG A 277 -37.67 -3.74 16.20
C ARG A 277 -36.43 -4.01 17.06
N THR A 278 -36.36 -5.17 17.71
CA THR A 278 -35.22 -5.53 18.57
C THR A 278 -33.98 -5.74 17.72
N ARG A 279 -32.90 -5.01 18.03
CA ARG A 279 -31.66 -5.08 17.25
C ARG A 279 -30.86 -6.35 17.55
N ILE A 280 -30.11 -6.84 16.57
CA ILE A 280 -29.16 -7.94 16.72
C ILE A 280 -27.75 -7.36 16.67
N VAL A 281 -27.00 -7.49 17.77
CA VAL A 281 -25.58 -7.12 17.84
C VAL A 281 -24.75 -8.40 17.83
N ALA A 282 -23.81 -8.50 16.91
CA ALA A 282 -22.87 -9.62 16.87
C ALA A 282 -21.53 -9.23 17.52
N THR A 283 -21.02 -10.12 18.35
CA THR A 283 -19.64 -10.14 18.85
C THR A 283 -19.08 -11.54 18.58
N SER A 284 -17.79 -11.67 18.30
CA SER A 284 -16.98 -12.93 18.27
C SER A 284 -15.80 -12.78 17.30
N ASP A 285 -14.61 -12.45 17.80
CA ASP A 285 -13.35 -12.29 17.02
C ASP A 285 -13.49 -11.67 15.62
N LEU A 286 -14.39 -10.68 15.50
CA LEU A 286 -14.73 -10.04 14.23
C LEU A 286 -13.56 -9.23 13.69
N ASP A 287 -13.35 -9.29 12.38
CA ASP A 287 -12.52 -8.34 11.64
C ASP A 287 -13.22 -7.89 10.36
N GLU A 288 -12.56 -7.09 9.52
CA GLU A 288 -13.13 -6.58 8.29
C GLU A 288 -13.56 -7.70 7.31
N PHE A 289 -12.93 -8.86 7.34
CA PHE A 289 -13.25 -9.98 6.46
C PHE A 289 -14.51 -10.69 6.93
N VAL A 290 -14.58 -10.98 8.25
CA VAL A 290 -15.77 -11.58 8.85
C VAL A 290 -16.97 -10.65 8.74
N ILE A 291 -16.80 -9.36 9.03
CA ILE A 291 -17.86 -8.36 8.88
C ILE A 291 -18.35 -8.32 7.43
N SER A 292 -17.44 -8.32 6.44
CA SER A 292 -17.81 -8.34 5.02
C SER A 292 -18.56 -9.63 4.64
N ALA A 293 -18.21 -10.79 5.22
CA ALA A 293 -18.92 -12.05 4.98
C ALA A 293 -20.32 -12.06 5.61
N LEU A 294 -20.54 -11.26 6.67
CA LEU A 294 -21.82 -11.08 7.34
C LEU A 294 -22.69 -9.96 6.71
N ALA A 295 -22.33 -9.47 5.52
CA ALA A 295 -23.03 -8.37 4.86
C ALA A 295 -24.53 -8.63 4.67
N ASP A 296 -24.94 -9.86 4.34
CA ASP A 296 -26.35 -10.22 4.11
C ASP A 296 -27.08 -10.74 5.37
N ALA A 297 -26.36 -10.94 6.47
CA ALA A 297 -26.97 -11.37 7.72
C ALA A 297 -27.78 -10.23 8.37
N PRO A 298 -28.92 -10.51 9.03
CA PRO A 298 -29.75 -9.51 9.69
C PRO A 298 -29.13 -9.05 11.02
N ILE A 299 -27.93 -8.48 10.94
CA ILE A 299 -27.17 -7.92 12.06
C ILE A 299 -27.22 -6.39 11.96
N ASP A 300 -27.53 -5.72 13.05
CA ASP A 300 -27.69 -4.27 13.12
C ASP A 300 -26.39 -3.56 13.57
N GLY A 301 -25.47 -4.29 14.21
CA GLY A 301 -24.18 -3.76 14.62
C GLY A 301 -23.21 -4.82 15.10
N TYR A 302 -21.94 -4.44 15.20
CA TYR A 302 -20.84 -5.32 15.53
C TYR A 302 -20.02 -4.77 16.69
N GLY A 303 -19.71 -5.61 17.67
CA GLY A 303 -18.70 -5.31 18.70
C GLY A 303 -17.38 -5.99 18.36
N VAL A 304 -16.34 -5.20 18.16
CA VAL A 304 -15.03 -5.67 17.72
C VAL A 304 -14.00 -5.53 18.84
N GLY A 305 -13.35 -6.64 19.19
CA GLY A 305 -12.39 -6.71 20.29
C GLY A 305 -10.94 -6.83 19.83
N THR A 306 -10.44 -8.07 19.82
CA THR A 306 -9.02 -8.40 19.57
C THR A 306 -8.50 -7.79 18.27
N ARG A 307 -9.25 -7.94 17.18
CA ARG A 307 -8.77 -7.60 15.83
C ARG A 307 -8.57 -6.09 15.67
N VAL A 308 -9.51 -5.24 16.09
CA VAL A 308 -9.31 -3.78 16.05
C VAL A 308 -8.16 -3.33 16.96
N ALA A 309 -8.07 -3.88 18.18
CA ALA A 309 -7.02 -3.50 19.13
C ALA A 309 -5.60 -3.91 18.71
N THR A 310 -5.47 -4.84 17.78
CA THR A 310 -4.19 -5.37 17.29
C THR A 310 -3.92 -5.00 15.82
N GLY A 311 -4.62 -3.99 15.28
CA GLY A 311 -4.44 -3.54 13.90
C GLY A 311 -4.79 -4.61 12.86
N SER A 312 -5.78 -5.45 13.16
CA SER A 312 -6.24 -6.61 12.37
C SER A 312 -5.13 -7.63 12.06
N GLY A 313 -4.23 -7.85 13.02
CA GLY A 313 -3.06 -8.74 12.87
C GLY A 313 -1.76 -8.01 12.50
N HIS A 314 -1.82 -6.70 12.29
CA HIS A 314 -0.66 -5.85 12.08
C HIS A 314 -0.54 -4.83 13.21
N PRO A 315 0.15 -5.15 14.32
CA PRO A 315 0.19 -4.29 15.51
C PRO A 315 1.00 -3.00 15.32
N THR A 316 1.63 -2.81 14.16
CA THR A 316 2.45 -1.66 13.80
C THR A 316 2.20 -1.24 12.36
N ALA A 317 2.16 0.07 12.11
CA ALA A 317 2.13 0.64 10.77
C ALA A 317 3.45 0.49 9.98
N SER A 318 4.51 -0.04 10.62
CA SER A 318 5.85 -0.24 10.05
C SER A 318 6.49 1.05 9.52
N MET A 319 6.14 2.19 10.13
CA MET A 319 6.78 3.47 9.88
C MET A 319 8.20 3.48 10.42
N VAL A 320 9.04 4.30 9.80
CA VAL A 320 10.42 4.57 10.19
C VAL A 320 10.67 6.06 10.26
N TYR A 321 11.57 6.47 11.13
CA TYR A 321 11.98 7.87 11.31
C TYR A 321 13.43 8.02 10.84
N LYS A 322 13.72 8.96 9.94
CA LYS A 322 15.02 9.03 9.26
C LYS A 322 15.49 10.46 9.06
N LEU A 323 16.77 10.71 9.34
CA LEU A 323 17.47 11.92 8.91
C LEU A 323 17.50 11.96 7.38
N VAL A 324 16.98 13.05 6.81
CA VAL A 324 16.91 13.25 5.35
C VAL A 324 17.71 14.45 4.89
N ALA A 325 17.96 15.45 5.75
CA ALA A 325 18.82 16.58 5.42
C ALA A 325 19.55 17.10 6.66
N ILE A 326 20.77 17.61 6.48
CA ILE A 326 21.60 18.10 7.59
C ILE A 326 22.41 19.34 7.20
N GLY A 327 22.51 20.31 8.09
CA GLY A 327 23.29 21.53 7.90
C GLY A 327 24.79 21.33 8.06
N SER A 328 25.58 22.29 7.58
CA SER A 328 27.04 22.32 7.76
C SER A 328 27.44 22.47 9.24
N LEU A 329 28.65 22.03 9.58
CA LEU A 329 29.30 22.31 10.87
C LEU A 329 29.87 23.74 10.93
N ASP A 330 30.26 24.32 9.79
CA ASP A 330 31.12 25.51 9.72
C ASP A 330 30.37 26.86 9.63
N GLY A 331 29.15 26.93 10.17
CA GLY A 331 28.49 28.20 10.48
C GLY A 331 27.46 28.74 9.47
N ASP A 332 27.32 28.17 8.27
CA ASP A 332 26.17 28.43 7.41
C ASP A 332 25.12 27.31 7.58
N SER A 333 24.45 27.32 8.74
CA SER A 333 23.50 26.28 9.14
C SER A 333 22.15 26.36 8.42
N GLU A 334 21.97 27.35 7.53
CA GLU A 334 20.74 27.50 6.73
C GLU A 334 20.74 26.57 5.51
N GLN A 335 21.91 26.29 4.93
CA GLN A 335 22.00 25.39 3.79
C GLN A 335 22.03 23.92 4.26
N LEU A 336 20.97 23.18 3.94
CA LEU A 336 20.87 21.75 4.26
C LEU A 336 21.40 20.90 3.10
N THR A 337 22.17 19.87 3.43
CA THR A 337 22.63 18.86 2.48
C THR A 337 21.72 17.62 2.57
N PRO A 338 21.13 17.15 1.47
CA PRO A 338 20.39 15.90 1.42
C PRO A 338 21.25 14.71 1.85
N VAL A 339 20.72 13.84 2.72
CA VAL A 339 21.36 12.60 3.15
C VAL A 339 20.42 11.42 3.01
N ALA A 340 20.98 10.28 2.62
CA ALA A 340 20.24 9.05 2.42
C ALA A 340 21.08 7.83 2.78
N LYS A 341 20.42 6.76 3.23
CA LYS A 341 21.08 5.48 3.44
C LYS A 341 21.33 4.80 2.10
N LYS A 342 22.60 4.58 1.75
CA LYS A 342 23.02 3.74 0.62
C LYS A 342 23.07 2.27 1.05
N SER A 343 21.99 1.52 0.85
CA SER A 343 21.99 0.05 0.96
C SER A 343 21.12 -0.56 -0.13
N LYS A 344 21.59 -1.65 -0.76
CA LYS A 344 21.02 -2.28 -1.97
C LYS A 344 19.51 -2.53 -1.92
N ASP A 345 18.92 -2.75 -0.73
CA ASP A 345 17.49 -3.09 -0.59
C ASP A 345 16.67 -2.03 0.18
N LYS A 346 17.24 -0.86 0.50
CA LYS A 346 16.58 0.21 1.29
C LYS A 346 17.00 1.61 0.85
N ALA A 347 17.00 1.87 -0.46
CA ALA A 347 17.20 3.22 -0.99
C ALA A 347 16.13 4.15 -0.39
N SER A 348 16.56 5.30 0.14
CA SER A 348 15.70 6.38 0.64
C SER A 348 16.06 7.64 -0.11
N VAL A 349 15.09 8.49 -0.43
CA VAL A 349 15.34 9.77 -1.07
C VAL A 349 15.65 10.80 0.02
N GLY A 350 16.86 11.35 -0.04
CA GLY A 350 17.31 12.41 0.85
C GLY A 350 16.67 13.75 0.50
N GLY A 351 16.81 14.72 1.39
CA GLY A 351 16.22 16.05 1.27
C GLY A 351 14.87 16.15 1.98
N HIS A 352 14.55 17.37 2.42
CA HIS A 352 13.24 17.73 2.95
C HIS A 352 12.20 17.61 1.84
N LYS A 353 11.21 16.72 2.02
CA LYS A 353 10.14 16.48 1.05
C LYS A 353 8.86 17.21 1.42
N ARG A 354 8.19 17.75 0.39
CA ARG A 354 6.86 18.36 0.47
C ARG A 354 5.89 17.57 -0.40
N SER A 355 4.82 17.03 0.20
CA SER A 355 3.86 16.17 -0.51
C SER A 355 2.65 16.91 -1.06
N TYR A 356 2.19 16.44 -2.22
CA TYR A 356 1.05 16.96 -2.98
C TYR A 356 0.19 15.83 -3.54
N ARG A 357 -1.10 16.09 -3.68
CA ARG A 357 -2.08 15.15 -4.23
C ARG A 357 -2.79 15.69 -5.45
N GLU A 358 -3.11 14.75 -6.34
CA GLU A 358 -3.93 14.96 -7.53
C GLU A 358 -5.25 14.21 -7.38
N TYR A 359 -6.33 14.88 -7.79
CA TYR A 359 -7.68 14.32 -7.78
C TYR A 359 -8.27 14.41 -9.20
N ASP A 360 -9.04 13.39 -9.61
CA ASP A 360 -9.78 13.43 -10.88
C ASP A 360 -10.99 14.38 -10.81
N ASP A 361 -11.66 14.57 -11.95
CA ASP A 361 -12.87 15.42 -12.04
C ASP A 361 -14.04 14.94 -11.16
N ARG A 362 -13.99 13.71 -10.64
CA ARG A 362 -14.98 13.13 -9.72
C ARG A 362 -14.56 13.28 -8.26
N GLY A 363 -13.41 13.89 -7.99
CA GLY A 363 -12.84 14.07 -6.66
C GLY A 363 -12.16 12.81 -6.11
N LEU A 364 -11.84 11.82 -6.95
CA LEU A 364 -11.12 10.64 -6.54
C LEU A 364 -9.62 10.91 -6.51
N LEU A 365 -8.95 10.46 -5.45
CA LEU A 365 -7.50 10.58 -5.30
C LEU A 365 -6.82 9.68 -6.33
N VAL A 366 -6.01 10.23 -7.24
CA VAL A 366 -5.36 9.46 -8.33
C VAL A 366 -3.84 9.43 -8.23
N ALA A 367 -3.22 10.38 -7.54
CA ALA A 367 -1.78 10.38 -7.31
C ALA A 367 -1.41 11.11 -6.02
N GLU A 368 -0.30 10.68 -5.43
CA GLU A 368 0.43 11.41 -4.40
C GLU A 368 1.89 11.49 -4.82
N VAL A 369 2.44 12.69 -4.85
CA VAL A 369 3.81 12.98 -5.25
C VAL A 369 4.50 13.84 -4.19
N PHE A 370 5.82 13.84 -4.15
CA PHE A 370 6.58 14.82 -3.37
C PHE A 370 7.54 15.61 -4.25
N VAL A 371 7.90 16.82 -3.80
CA VAL A 371 9.02 17.60 -4.32
C VAL A 371 10.07 17.82 -3.23
N GLY A 372 11.32 17.95 -3.61
CA GLY A 372 12.47 18.19 -2.72
C GLY A 372 12.55 19.61 -2.17
N GLN A 373 13.60 19.87 -1.39
CA GLN A 373 13.76 21.08 -0.58
C GLN A 373 13.84 22.39 -1.39
N ASP A 374 14.34 22.33 -2.63
CA ASP A 374 14.60 23.50 -3.47
C ASP A 374 13.80 23.50 -4.79
N GLU A 375 12.85 22.57 -4.94
CA GLU A 375 11.99 22.44 -6.12
C GLU A 375 10.73 23.33 -5.99
N SER A 376 10.12 23.77 -7.11
CA SER A 376 8.89 24.56 -7.00
C SER A 376 7.71 23.70 -6.55
N GLU A 377 6.70 24.37 -5.97
CA GLU A 377 5.44 23.69 -5.69
C GLU A 377 4.72 23.40 -7.02
N PRO A 378 4.22 22.17 -7.24
CA PRO A 378 3.57 21.82 -8.49
C PRO A 378 2.21 22.53 -8.64
N ASP A 379 2.00 23.15 -9.80
CA ASP A 379 0.73 23.80 -10.13
C ASP A 379 -0.44 22.79 -10.14
N GLY A 380 -1.59 23.23 -9.62
CA GLY A 380 -2.86 22.49 -9.67
C GLY A 380 -2.97 21.32 -8.68
N LEU A 381 -1.92 21.00 -7.91
CA LEU A 381 -1.99 19.96 -6.88
C LEU A 381 -2.29 20.51 -5.48
N THR A 382 -2.88 19.66 -4.64
CA THR A 382 -3.21 20.01 -3.25
C THR A 382 -2.07 19.61 -2.33
N ARG A 383 -1.46 20.57 -1.63
CA ARG A 383 -0.47 20.30 -0.58
C ARG A 383 -1.08 19.49 0.56
N VAL A 384 -0.42 18.42 0.97
CA VAL A 384 -0.94 17.48 1.97
C VAL A 384 -0.53 17.84 3.39
N GLN A 385 0.74 18.23 3.56
CA GLN A 385 1.29 18.57 4.88
C GLN A 385 0.82 19.94 5.35
N VAL A 386 0.48 20.03 6.62
CA VAL A 386 0.13 21.25 7.34
C VAL A 386 1.12 21.51 8.49
N PRO A 387 1.31 22.77 8.90
CA PRO A 387 2.02 23.10 10.14
C PRO A 387 1.34 22.43 11.33
N LEU A 388 2.08 21.64 12.11
CA LEU A 388 1.58 21.01 13.34
C LEU A 388 2.14 21.68 14.58
N LEU A 389 3.44 21.95 14.58
CA LEU A 389 4.18 22.53 15.68
C LEU A 389 5.13 23.61 15.13
N ARG A 390 5.21 24.76 15.81
CA ARG A 390 6.11 25.87 15.49
C ARG A 390 6.80 26.38 16.73
N ASP A 391 8.12 26.53 16.66
CA ASP A 391 8.95 26.95 17.80
C ASP A 391 8.67 26.14 19.09
N GLY A 392 8.49 24.83 18.95
CA GLY A 392 8.16 23.96 20.09
C GLY A 392 6.71 24.05 20.60
N ARG A 393 5.78 24.68 19.88
CA ARG A 393 4.38 24.85 20.29
C ARG A 393 3.38 24.41 19.23
N THR A 394 2.35 23.70 19.65
CA THR A 394 1.29 23.18 18.79
C THR A 394 0.50 24.33 18.20
N VAL A 395 0.40 24.35 16.87
CA VAL A 395 -0.38 25.33 16.11
C VAL A 395 -1.59 24.70 15.41
N HIS A 396 -1.66 23.36 15.34
CA HIS A 396 -2.77 22.62 14.77
C HIS A 396 -3.56 21.87 15.84
N THR A 397 -4.77 22.34 16.13
CA THR A 397 -5.61 21.83 17.24
C THR A 397 -7.06 21.52 16.81
N PRO A 398 -7.28 20.67 15.78
CA PRO A 398 -8.62 20.27 15.41
C PRO A 398 -9.27 19.46 16.54
N SER A 399 -10.58 19.61 16.69
CA SER A 399 -11.40 18.76 17.54
C SER A 399 -11.48 17.34 16.98
N LEU A 400 -11.74 16.36 17.84
CA LEU A 400 -11.92 14.97 17.40
C LEU A 400 -13.08 14.79 16.40
N ALA A 401 -14.11 15.65 16.49
CA ALA A 401 -15.22 15.66 15.54
C ALA A 401 -14.77 16.14 14.14
N GLU A 402 -13.93 17.18 14.07
CA GLU A 402 -13.34 17.65 12.81
C GLU A 402 -12.40 16.60 12.21
N ILE A 403 -11.56 15.96 13.03
CA ILE A 403 -10.69 14.85 12.62
C ILE A 403 -11.52 13.71 12.02
N ARG A 404 -12.59 13.28 12.70
CA ARG A 404 -13.47 12.19 12.23
C ARG A 404 -14.18 12.55 10.92
N ALA A 405 -14.70 13.78 10.82
CA ALA A 405 -15.36 14.24 9.60
C ALA A 405 -14.37 14.30 8.43
N PHE A 406 -13.15 14.75 8.69
CA PHE A 406 -12.07 14.77 7.72
C PHE A 406 -11.68 13.34 7.28
N ALA A 407 -11.50 12.42 8.22
CA ALA A 407 -11.17 11.01 7.94
C ALA A 407 -12.21 10.34 7.03
N ALA A 408 -13.51 10.56 7.30
CA ALA A 408 -14.58 10.08 6.44
C ALA A 408 -14.54 10.70 5.04
N ALA A 409 -14.27 12.01 4.95
CA ALA A 409 -14.19 12.71 3.67
C ALA A 409 -13.02 12.22 2.81
N VAL A 410 -11.83 12.03 3.39
CA VAL A 410 -10.67 11.50 2.64
C VAL A 410 -10.85 10.04 2.25
N LEU A 411 -11.44 9.21 3.10
CA LEU A 411 -11.73 7.82 2.77
C LEU A 411 -12.68 7.73 1.56
N ALA A 412 -13.66 8.64 1.48
CA ALA A 412 -14.57 8.73 0.34
C ALA A 412 -13.89 9.16 -0.99
N THR A 413 -12.67 9.69 -0.95
CA THR A 413 -11.89 10.00 -2.17
C THR A 413 -11.25 8.76 -2.80
N LEU A 414 -11.26 7.61 -2.11
CA LEU A 414 -10.78 6.36 -2.69
C LEU A 414 -11.87 5.68 -3.53
N PRO A 415 -11.52 5.13 -4.72
CA PRO A 415 -12.44 4.29 -5.47
C PRO A 415 -12.77 3.00 -4.71
N ALA A 416 -13.87 2.34 -5.08
CA ALA A 416 -14.41 1.20 -4.34
C ALA A 416 -13.44 0.00 -4.30
N ASP A 417 -12.66 -0.22 -5.36
CA ASP A 417 -11.62 -1.24 -5.44
C ASP A 417 -10.45 -0.96 -4.48
N ALA A 418 -10.07 0.31 -4.30
CA ALA A 418 -9.07 0.74 -3.32
C ALA A 418 -9.55 0.58 -1.86
N ARG A 419 -10.87 0.58 -1.63
CA ARG A 419 -11.50 0.32 -0.31
C ARG A 419 -11.84 -1.14 -0.07
N ASN A 420 -11.62 -2.02 -1.04
CA ASN A 420 -11.93 -3.43 -0.90
C ASN A 420 -11.11 -4.08 0.21
N VAL A 421 -11.77 -4.83 1.10
CA VAL A 421 -11.13 -5.56 2.20
C VAL A 421 -10.19 -6.67 1.70
N ALA A 422 -10.43 -7.22 0.51
CA ALA A 422 -9.59 -8.24 -0.09
C ALA A 422 -8.15 -7.76 -0.22
N ALA A 423 -7.21 -8.65 0.09
CA ALA A 423 -5.79 -8.37 0.00
C ALA A 423 -5.41 -7.88 -1.40
N GLY A 424 -4.52 -6.90 -1.46
CA GLY A 424 -3.97 -6.38 -2.70
C GLY A 424 -2.80 -5.45 -2.45
N PRO A 425 -2.15 -4.97 -3.52
CA PRO A 425 -1.08 -4.00 -3.40
C PRO A 425 -1.61 -2.66 -2.86
N PRO A 426 -0.71 -1.79 -2.36
CA PRO A 426 -1.02 -0.39 -2.10
C PRO A 426 -1.72 0.24 -3.31
N TYR A 427 -2.76 1.03 -3.06
CA TYR A 427 -3.50 1.73 -4.10
C TYR A 427 -2.62 2.75 -4.84
N LEU A 428 -1.78 3.47 -4.09
CA LEU A 428 -0.76 4.37 -4.61
C LEU A 428 0.59 4.05 -3.97
N THR A 429 1.65 4.53 -4.60
CA THR A 429 2.99 4.68 -4.02
C THR A 429 3.45 6.10 -4.32
N VAL A 430 4.03 6.77 -3.32
CA VAL A 430 4.46 8.16 -3.48
C VAL A 430 5.72 8.21 -4.33
N THR A 431 5.70 9.02 -5.37
CA THR A 431 6.82 9.23 -6.29
C THR A 431 7.40 10.65 -6.16
N HIS A 432 8.69 10.79 -6.46
CA HIS A 432 9.32 12.11 -6.59
C HIS A 432 8.82 12.75 -7.89
N ARG A 433 8.29 13.97 -7.81
CA ARG A 433 7.99 14.80 -8.97
C ARG A 433 9.21 15.66 -9.27
N GLU A 434 10.07 15.17 -10.16
CA GLU A 434 11.13 16.02 -10.72
C GLU A 434 10.48 17.10 -11.59
N GLU A 435 10.65 18.38 -11.22
CA GLU A 435 10.32 19.47 -12.13
C GLU A 435 11.27 19.43 -13.33
N LYS A 436 10.78 18.90 -14.44
CA LYS A 436 11.39 19.18 -15.73
C LYS A 436 11.15 20.65 -16.04
N ALA A 437 12.21 21.45 -15.96
CA ALA A 437 12.30 22.66 -16.77
C ALA A 437 11.81 22.30 -18.18
N VAL A 438 10.91 23.12 -18.73
CA VAL A 438 10.24 22.87 -20.01
C VAL A 438 11.25 22.60 -21.12
N THR A 439 11.56 21.33 -21.31
CA THR A 439 12.02 20.70 -22.54
C THR A 439 11.38 19.32 -22.54
N ALA A 440 10.40 19.12 -23.41
CA ALA A 440 9.61 17.92 -23.53
C ALA A 440 10.51 16.67 -23.70
N GLU A 441 10.35 15.71 -22.77
CA GLU A 441 10.31 14.24 -22.97
C GLU A 441 10.51 13.56 -21.61
N THR A 442 9.45 12.96 -21.06
CA THR A 442 9.40 12.15 -19.82
C THR A 442 10.24 10.89 -19.91
N ASP A 443 10.91 10.49 -18.82
CA ASP A 443 11.67 9.23 -18.76
C ASP A 443 10.69 8.08 -18.51
N THR A 444 10.14 7.52 -19.60
CA THR A 444 9.18 6.42 -19.58
C THR A 444 9.91 5.09 -19.51
N LYS A 445 9.57 4.22 -18.54
CA LYS A 445 10.11 2.86 -18.49
C LYS A 445 9.78 2.13 -19.79
N LYS A 446 10.82 1.71 -20.50
CA LYS A 446 10.72 1.04 -21.79
C LYS A 446 11.29 -0.37 -21.76
N ALA A 447 10.73 -1.26 -22.56
CA ALA A 447 11.31 -2.58 -22.83
C ALA A 447 11.64 -2.72 -24.32
N LEU A 448 12.54 -3.65 -24.61
CA LEU A 448 12.89 -4.04 -25.97
C LEU A 448 12.38 -5.45 -26.26
N ILE A 449 11.65 -5.61 -27.35
CA ILE A 449 11.21 -6.93 -27.85
C ILE A 449 12.00 -7.25 -29.13
N VAL A 450 12.79 -8.32 -29.07
CA VAL A 450 13.54 -8.88 -30.21
C VAL A 450 12.74 -10.04 -30.80
N VAL A 451 12.17 -9.84 -31.98
CA VAL A 451 11.23 -10.78 -32.60
C VAL A 451 11.93 -11.74 -33.56
N ASP A 452 11.91 -13.03 -33.21
CA ASP A 452 12.16 -14.18 -34.09
C ASP A 452 13.44 -14.09 -34.94
N VAL A 453 14.56 -13.71 -34.32
CA VAL A 453 15.88 -13.63 -34.97
C VAL A 453 16.54 -15.03 -34.97
N GLN A 454 15.92 -15.99 -35.66
CA GLN A 454 16.32 -17.40 -35.70
C GLN A 454 17.01 -17.78 -37.01
N ASN A 455 17.75 -18.89 -37.00
CA ASN A 455 18.47 -19.43 -38.17
C ASN A 455 17.56 -19.62 -39.39
N ASP A 456 16.34 -20.09 -39.20
CA ASP A 456 15.40 -20.29 -40.31
C ASP A 456 14.91 -18.98 -40.94
N PHE A 457 14.98 -17.86 -40.23
CA PHE A 457 14.52 -16.55 -40.72
C PHE A 457 15.65 -15.68 -41.28
N VAL A 458 16.90 -16.11 -41.20
CA VAL A 458 18.05 -15.42 -41.83
C VAL A 458 18.52 -16.14 -43.09
N GLU A 459 19.41 -15.52 -43.86
CA GLU A 459 19.90 -16.07 -45.12
C GLU A 459 20.48 -17.48 -44.96
N GLY A 460 19.98 -18.42 -45.78
CA GLY A 460 20.30 -19.85 -45.73
C GLY A 460 19.31 -20.69 -44.92
N GLY A 461 18.37 -20.06 -44.20
CA GLY A 461 17.26 -20.69 -43.49
C GLY A 461 16.06 -21.01 -44.37
N SER A 462 15.13 -21.80 -43.84
CA SER A 462 13.93 -22.28 -44.57
C SER A 462 12.99 -21.14 -45.00
N LEU A 463 12.99 -20.04 -44.25
CA LEU A 463 12.25 -18.80 -44.52
C LEU A 463 13.17 -17.58 -44.45
N GLY A 464 14.38 -17.71 -45.01
CA GLY A 464 15.42 -16.70 -44.90
C GLY A 464 15.04 -15.36 -45.50
N VAL A 465 15.09 -14.31 -44.68
CA VAL A 465 14.87 -12.91 -45.08
C VAL A 465 16.18 -12.28 -45.51
N THR A 466 16.18 -11.63 -46.67
CA THR A 466 17.37 -10.91 -47.18
C THR A 466 17.67 -9.70 -46.28
N GLY A 467 18.92 -9.57 -45.83
CA GLY A 467 19.35 -8.61 -44.82
C GLY A 467 19.18 -9.08 -43.37
N GLY A 468 18.68 -10.31 -43.14
CA GLY A 468 18.41 -10.85 -41.81
C GLY A 468 19.65 -10.94 -40.92
N ARG A 469 20.76 -11.48 -41.43
CA ARG A 469 22.05 -11.55 -40.70
C ARG A 469 22.61 -10.16 -40.36
N GLU A 470 22.44 -9.20 -41.27
CA GLU A 470 22.88 -7.82 -41.05
C GLU A 470 22.04 -7.14 -39.96
N VAL A 471 20.72 -7.34 -39.98
CA VAL A 471 19.82 -6.87 -38.91
C VAL A 471 20.19 -7.53 -37.57
N ALA A 472 20.40 -8.84 -37.52
CA ALA A 472 20.81 -9.53 -36.30
C ALA A 472 22.11 -8.94 -35.70
N SER A 473 23.10 -8.64 -36.55
CA SER A 473 24.34 -7.98 -36.13
C SER A 473 24.09 -6.57 -35.57
N ARG A 474 23.20 -5.78 -36.19
CA ARG A 474 22.84 -4.44 -35.72
C ARG A 474 22.04 -4.47 -34.42
N ILE A 475 21.18 -5.47 -34.23
CA ILE A 475 20.46 -5.69 -32.96
C ILE A 475 21.46 -5.98 -31.84
N SER A 476 22.44 -6.86 -32.06
CA SER A 476 23.52 -7.12 -31.10
C SER A 476 24.29 -5.85 -30.74
N ALA A 477 24.62 -5.02 -31.73
CA ALA A 477 25.30 -3.74 -31.50
C ALA A 477 24.42 -2.74 -30.70
N HIS A 478 23.11 -2.73 -30.97
CA HIS A 478 22.14 -1.93 -30.22
C HIS A 478 22.05 -2.40 -28.76
N LEU A 479 21.88 -3.70 -28.53
CA LEU A 479 21.85 -4.29 -27.19
C LEU A 479 23.12 -3.99 -26.40
N ALA A 480 24.29 -4.15 -27.01
CA ALA A 480 25.57 -3.86 -26.35
C ALA A 480 25.70 -2.41 -25.86
N LYS A 481 25.03 -1.46 -26.53
CA LYS A 481 25.10 -0.04 -26.21
C LYS A 481 23.93 0.44 -25.33
N HIS A 482 22.75 -0.14 -25.52
CA HIS A 482 21.48 0.41 -25.04
C HIS A 482 20.71 -0.56 -24.12
N ALA A 483 21.20 -1.76 -23.83
CA ALA A 483 20.50 -2.69 -22.94
C ALA A 483 20.18 -2.09 -21.56
N GLY A 484 21.08 -1.25 -21.03
CA GLY A 484 20.86 -0.54 -19.75
C GLY A 484 19.76 0.52 -19.80
N ASP A 485 19.31 0.92 -20.99
CA ASP A 485 18.20 1.88 -21.17
C ASP A 485 16.83 1.19 -21.07
N TYR A 486 16.79 -0.16 -21.02
CA TYR A 486 15.56 -0.95 -20.98
C TYR A 486 15.37 -1.59 -19.61
N ALA A 487 14.14 -1.51 -19.09
CA ALA A 487 13.75 -2.19 -17.85
C ALA A 487 13.80 -3.72 -18.00
N LEU A 488 13.53 -4.22 -19.22
CA LEU A 488 13.73 -5.61 -19.60
C LEU A 488 13.93 -5.72 -21.12
N VAL A 489 14.58 -6.81 -21.54
CA VAL A 489 14.77 -7.19 -22.93
C VAL A 489 14.22 -8.60 -23.11
N ALA A 490 13.18 -8.75 -23.92
CA ALA A 490 12.59 -10.05 -24.23
C ALA A 490 12.91 -10.45 -25.67
N ALA A 491 13.27 -11.71 -25.91
CA ALA A 491 13.44 -12.25 -27.25
C ALA A 491 12.45 -13.38 -27.51
N SER A 492 11.68 -13.29 -28.59
CA SER A 492 10.75 -14.32 -29.01
C SER A 492 11.37 -15.31 -29.98
N ARG A 493 10.82 -16.52 -30.01
CA ARG A 493 11.12 -17.57 -30.98
C ARG A 493 9.85 -18.31 -31.37
N ASP A 494 9.76 -18.64 -32.66
CA ASP A 494 8.94 -19.75 -33.10
C ASP A 494 9.53 -21.07 -32.60
N TRP A 495 8.67 -21.92 -32.05
CA TRP A 495 9.07 -23.12 -31.31
C TRP A 495 8.13 -24.28 -31.63
N HIS A 496 8.10 -24.70 -32.89
CA HIS A 496 7.12 -25.64 -33.43
C HIS A 496 7.41 -27.10 -33.05
N ARG A 497 6.36 -27.85 -32.71
CA ARG A 497 6.49 -29.27 -32.33
C ARG A 497 6.96 -30.11 -33.52
N PRO A 498 7.88 -31.06 -33.30
CA PRO A 498 8.36 -31.93 -34.37
C PRO A 498 7.27 -32.92 -34.81
N GLY A 499 7.20 -33.18 -36.12
CA GLY A 499 6.34 -34.23 -36.69
C GLY A 499 4.85 -33.89 -36.81
N GLU A 500 4.44 -32.64 -36.54
CA GLU A 500 3.06 -32.16 -36.66
C GLU A 500 2.98 -30.97 -37.63
N THR A 501 1.79 -30.72 -38.19
CA THR A 501 1.53 -29.50 -38.99
C THR A 501 1.36 -28.24 -38.14
N ASN A 502 1.54 -28.34 -36.82
CA ASN A 502 1.42 -27.24 -35.85
C ASN A 502 0.08 -26.48 -35.98
N GLY A 503 -1.02 -27.23 -36.02
CA GLY A 503 -2.37 -26.67 -36.15
C GLY A 503 -2.68 -26.13 -37.55
N GLY A 504 -2.01 -26.64 -38.58
CA GLY A 504 -2.14 -26.17 -39.98
C GLY A 504 -1.21 -25.02 -40.34
N HIS A 505 -0.23 -24.68 -39.48
CA HIS A 505 0.79 -23.69 -39.77
C HIS A 505 1.75 -24.16 -40.87
N PHE A 506 2.13 -25.45 -40.86
CA PHE A 506 2.88 -26.05 -41.96
C PHE A 506 1.93 -26.62 -43.02
N HIS A 507 2.33 -26.51 -44.29
CA HIS A 507 1.65 -27.19 -45.38
C HIS A 507 1.58 -28.71 -45.15
N GLU A 508 0.52 -29.35 -45.67
CA GLU A 508 0.37 -30.80 -45.57
C GLU A 508 1.46 -31.53 -46.38
N PRO A 509 1.91 -32.72 -45.94
CA PRO A 509 2.93 -33.48 -46.66
C PRO A 509 2.57 -33.73 -48.13
N GLY A 510 3.39 -33.22 -49.04
CA GLY A 510 3.20 -33.36 -50.50
C GLY A 510 2.47 -32.19 -51.16
N GLU A 511 2.00 -31.20 -50.39
CA GLU A 511 1.51 -29.93 -50.89
C GLU A 511 2.65 -28.89 -50.94
N SER A 512 2.38 -27.72 -51.53
CA SER A 512 3.30 -26.57 -51.47
C SER A 512 2.69 -25.51 -50.56
N PRO A 513 3.49 -24.82 -49.72
CA PRO A 513 2.99 -23.74 -48.88
C PRO A 513 2.43 -22.61 -49.75
N ASP A 514 1.34 -22.01 -49.27
CA ASP A 514 0.69 -20.86 -49.93
C ASP A 514 1.32 -19.51 -49.53
N PHE A 515 2.19 -19.49 -48.51
CA PHE A 515 2.87 -18.31 -47.97
C PHE A 515 1.93 -17.21 -47.43
N THR A 516 0.71 -17.60 -47.08
CA THR A 516 -0.34 -16.73 -46.52
C THR A 516 -0.93 -17.31 -45.24
N THR A 517 -1.29 -18.60 -45.27
CA THR A 517 -1.82 -19.37 -44.15
C THR A 517 -1.00 -20.62 -43.86
N THR A 518 -0.26 -21.13 -44.84
CA THR A 518 0.61 -22.31 -44.70
C THR A 518 2.05 -22.02 -45.09
N TRP A 519 2.99 -22.60 -44.34
CA TRP A 519 4.43 -22.34 -44.43
C TRP A 519 5.22 -23.63 -44.67
N PRO A 520 6.45 -23.56 -45.22
CA PRO A 520 7.38 -24.68 -45.15
C PRO A 520 7.69 -25.02 -43.68
N VAL A 521 8.16 -26.24 -43.41
CA VAL A 521 8.62 -26.62 -42.07
C VAL A 521 9.80 -25.74 -41.68
N HIS A 522 9.72 -25.10 -40.52
CA HIS A 522 10.75 -24.21 -39.97
C HIS A 522 10.67 -24.18 -38.44
N CYS A 523 11.71 -23.66 -37.78
CA CYS A 523 11.78 -23.42 -36.34
C CYS A 523 11.30 -24.60 -35.47
N VAL A 524 11.60 -25.82 -35.91
CA VAL A 524 11.23 -27.06 -35.21
C VAL A 524 12.08 -27.22 -33.95
N GLN A 525 11.42 -27.51 -32.83
CA GLN A 525 12.05 -27.65 -31.51
C GLN A 525 13.25 -28.60 -31.54
N GLY A 526 14.41 -28.08 -31.13
CA GLY A 526 15.65 -28.86 -31.02
C GLY A 526 16.42 -29.02 -32.33
N GLU A 527 15.92 -28.47 -33.44
CA GLU A 527 16.67 -28.38 -34.70
C GLU A 527 17.42 -27.05 -34.80
N THR A 528 18.53 -27.05 -35.56
CA THR A 528 19.37 -25.85 -35.77
C THR A 528 18.57 -24.65 -36.28
N GLY A 529 17.53 -24.88 -37.08
CA GLY A 529 16.65 -23.82 -37.59
C GLY A 529 15.94 -23.01 -36.49
N SER A 530 15.63 -23.63 -35.36
CA SER A 530 14.97 -23.00 -34.20
C SER A 530 15.91 -22.21 -33.27
N GLU A 531 17.22 -22.35 -33.43
CA GLU A 531 18.19 -21.59 -32.64
C GLU A 531 18.26 -20.14 -33.11
N TYR A 532 18.66 -19.22 -32.22
CA TYR A 532 18.94 -17.84 -32.62
C TYR A 532 20.05 -17.81 -33.68
N ALA A 533 19.95 -16.86 -34.62
CA ALA A 533 21.02 -16.63 -35.58
C ALA A 533 22.33 -16.31 -34.82
N PRO A 534 23.48 -16.89 -35.19
CA PRO A 534 24.77 -16.69 -34.50
C PRO A 534 25.19 -15.22 -34.36
N GLU A 535 24.71 -14.35 -35.25
CA GLU A 535 24.95 -12.92 -35.23
C GLU A 535 24.22 -12.18 -34.09
N LEU A 536 23.18 -12.79 -33.49
CA LEU A 536 22.47 -12.26 -32.32
C LEU A 536 23.16 -12.68 -31.02
N VAL A 537 23.76 -11.72 -30.32
CA VAL A 537 24.34 -11.92 -28.98
C VAL A 537 23.26 -11.71 -27.94
N THR A 538 22.90 -12.77 -27.23
CA THR A 538 21.74 -12.78 -26.32
C THR A 538 22.08 -12.51 -24.85
N ASP A 539 23.33 -12.19 -24.50
CA ASP A 539 23.76 -11.98 -23.11
C ASP A 539 22.94 -10.90 -22.36
N ALA A 540 22.41 -9.93 -23.11
CA ALA A 540 21.57 -8.85 -22.57
C ALA A 540 20.07 -9.17 -22.57
N VAL A 541 19.65 -10.30 -23.15
CA VAL A 541 18.26 -10.74 -23.15
C VAL A 541 17.92 -11.27 -21.75
N THR A 542 16.93 -10.68 -21.12
CA THR A 542 16.53 -11.06 -19.76
C THR A 542 15.47 -12.14 -19.76
N HIS A 543 14.64 -12.21 -20.80
CA HIS A 543 13.54 -13.19 -20.91
C HIS A 543 13.48 -13.79 -22.33
N HIS A 544 13.35 -15.11 -22.41
CA HIS A 544 13.14 -15.82 -23.67
C HIS A 544 11.71 -16.34 -23.74
N VAL A 545 11.01 -15.95 -24.79
CA VAL A 545 9.60 -16.27 -25.00
C VAL A 545 9.48 -17.20 -26.21
N VAL A 546 8.70 -18.27 -26.09
CA VAL A 546 8.46 -19.23 -27.17
C VAL A 546 6.99 -19.24 -27.56
N LYS A 547 6.70 -19.30 -28.87
CA LYS A 547 5.35 -19.32 -29.44
C LYS A 547 5.22 -20.42 -30.51
N GLY A 548 3.99 -20.69 -30.93
CA GLY A 548 3.73 -21.61 -32.05
C GLY A 548 3.75 -23.10 -31.69
N MET A 549 3.65 -23.47 -30.42
CA MET A 549 3.77 -24.86 -29.94
C MET A 549 2.51 -25.70 -30.22
N GLY A 550 2.33 -26.16 -31.47
CA GLY A 550 1.19 -26.97 -31.89
C GLY A 550 -0.02 -26.16 -32.38
N VAL A 551 0.10 -24.84 -32.45
CA VAL A 551 -0.90 -23.91 -33.00
C VAL A 551 -0.21 -22.82 -33.80
N PRO A 552 -0.84 -22.23 -34.84
CA PRO A 552 -0.29 -21.06 -35.52
C PRO A 552 -0.18 -19.89 -34.54
N ALA A 553 0.96 -19.18 -34.54
CA ALA A 553 1.19 -17.99 -33.74
C ALA A 553 2.14 -17.06 -34.49
N TYR A 554 1.90 -15.76 -34.41
CA TYR A 554 2.70 -14.74 -35.10
C TYR A 554 3.27 -13.70 -34.14
N SER A 555 2.52 -13.36 -33.09
CA SER A 555 2.85 -12.31 -32.14
C SER A 555 3.62 -12.86 -30.94
N ALA A 556 4.66 -12.15 -30.50
CA ALA A 556 5.36 -12.49 -29.25
C ALA A 556 4.43 -12.47 -28.02
N PHE A 557 3.29 -11.76 -28.10
CA PHE A 557 2.26 -11.74 -27.04
C PHE A 557 1.47 -13.06 -26.93
N GLU A 558 1.56 -13.93 -27.92
CA GLU A 558 1.01 -15.28 -27.88
C GLU A 558 1.98 -16.29 -27.25
N GLY A 559 3.20 -15.85 -26.95
CA GLY A 559 4.25 -16.70 -26.40
C GLY A 559 4.34 -16.67 -24.88
N VAL A 560 5.02 -17.68 -24.36
CA VAL A 560 5.30 -17.86 -22.93
C VAL A 560 6.78 -18.10 -22.67
N THR A 561 7.25 -17.74 -21.47
CA THR A 561 8.58 -18.14 -20.96
C THR A 561 8.62 -19.63 -20.57
N GLU A 562 9.82 -20.13 -20.23
CA GLU A 562 10.01 -21.52 -19.79
C GLU A 562 9.14 -21.90 -18.57
N ASP A 563 8.90 -20.94 -17.67
CA ASP A 563 8.04 -21.12 -16.49
C ASP A 563 6.53 -20.92 -16.77
N GLY A 564 6.17 -20.63 -18.02
CA GLY A 564 4.78 -20.48 -18.47
C GLY A 564 4.20 -19.06 -18.35
N THR A 565 5.00 -18.06 -18.01
CA THR A 565 4.54 -16.66 -17.91
C THR A 565 4.31 -16.04 -19.29
N MET A 566 3.19 -15.36 -19.49
CA MET A 566 2.91 -14.66 -20.76
C MET A 566 3.73 -13.37 -20.88
N LEU A 567 4.13 -13.00 -22.11
CA LEU A 567 4.89 -11.77 -22.35
C LEU A 567 4.17 -10.51 -21.85
N ALA A 568 2.84 -10.44 -22.03
CA ALA A 568 2.05 -9.30 -21.56
C ALA A 568 2.16 -9.10 -20.04
N ASP A 569 2.23 -10.19 -19.28
CA ASP A 569 2.31 -10.15 -17.82
C ASP A 569 3.71 -9.73 -17.37
N LEU A 570 4.77 -10.25 -18.01
CA LEU A 570 6.15 -9.79 -17.77
C LEU A 570 6.32 -8.28 -17.96
N LEU A 571 5.71 -7.74 -19.02
CA LEU A 571 5.77 -6.32 -19.33
C LEU A 571 5.03 -5.47 -18.29
N ARG A 572 3.87 -5.94 -17.82
CA ARG A 572 3.08 -5.25 -16.79
C ARG A 572 3.73 -5.31 -15.42
N ASP A 573 4.27 -6.47 -15.04
CA ASP A 573 4.98 -6.66 -13.77
C ASP A 573 6.24 -5.79 -13.66
N ALA A 574 6.81 -5.40 -14.80
CA ALA A 574 7.96 -4.49 -14.87
C ALA A 574 7.59 -3.00 -15.01
N ASP A 575 6.31 -2.65 -14.94
CA ASP A 575 5.76 -1.31 -15.18
C ASP A 575 6.20 -0.69 -16.52
N VAL A 576 6.25 -1.50 -17.58
CA VAL A 576 6.66 -1.00 -18.90
C VAL A 576 5.52 -0.21 -19.54
N GLU A 577 5.81 1.02 -19.99
CA GLU A 577 4.83 1.86 -20.69
C GLU A 577 5.13 1.98 -22.19
N ARG A 578 6.40 1.81 -22.56
CA ARG A 578 6.89 1.95 -23.93
C ARG A 578 7.59 0.67 -24.40
N LEU A 579 7.29 0.24 -25.62
CA LEU A 579 7.92 -0.90 -26.25
C LEU A 579 8.69 -0.44 -27.47
N ASP A 580 9.99 -0.67 -27.46
CA ASP A 580 10.78 -0.66 -28.68
C ASP A 580 10.76 -2.09 -29.25
N ILE A 581 10.46 -2.23 -30.54
CA ILE A 581 10.36 -3.52 -31.24
C ILE A 581 11.42 -3.58 -32.35
N THR A 582 12.03 -4.75 -32.49
CA THR A 582 13.05 -5.07 -33.48
C THR A 582 12.91 -6.55 -33.87
N GLY A 583 13.40 -6.99 -35.03
CA GLY A 583 13.34 -8.41 -35.38
C GLY A 583 13.27 -8.71 -36.87
N ILE A 584 12.89 -9.94 -37.22
CA ILE A 584 12.81 -10.41 -38.60
C ILE A 584 11.35 -10.71 -38.98
N ALA A 585 11.05 -10.57 -40.27
CA ALA A 585 9.71 -10.61 -40.87
C ALA A 585 8.84 -9.43 -40.42
N THR A 586 9.25 -8.22 -40.84
CA THR A 586 8.53 -6.94 -40.66
C THR A 586 7.04 -7.07 -40.97
N ASP A 587 6.72 -7.77 -42.06
CA ASP A 587 5.39 -7.98 -42.60
C ASP A 587 4.56 -9.08 -41.93
N TYR A 588 5.17 -9.88 -41.05
CA TYR A 588 4.51 -10.97 -40.32
C TYR A 588 4.70 -10.80 -38.80
N CYS A 589 5.66 -11.50 -38.19
CA CYS A 589 5.79 -11.60 -36.74
C CYS A 589 6.05 -10.25 -36.05
N VAL A 590 6.89 -9.39 -36.65
CA VAL A 590 7.16 -8.04 -36.14
C VAL A 590 5.88 -7.19 -36.18
N ARG A 591 5.16 -7.20 -37.31
CA ARG A 591 3.87 -6.52 -37.46
C ARG A 591 2.85 -7.01 -36.44
N ALA A 592 2.66 -8.33 -36.30
CA ALA A 592 1.70 -8.91 -35.37
C ALA A 592 2.03 -8.51 -33.92
N THR A 593 3.31 -8.62 -33.53
CA THR A 593 3.79 -8.23 -32.20
C THR A 593 3.56 -6.75 -31.92
N ALA A 594 3.85 -5.86 -32.87
CA ALA A 594 3.65 -4.43 -32.70
C ALA A 594 2.18 -4.03 -32.64
N LEU A 595 1.30 -4.65 -33.43
CA LEU A 595 -0.14 -4.43 -33.37
C LEU A 595 -0.74 -4.91 -32.05
N ASP A 596 -0.36 -6.09 -31.56
CA ASP A 596 -0.86 -6.60 -30.29
C ASP A 596 -0.32 -5.81 -29.10
N ALA A 597 0.93 -5.36 -29.15
CA ALA A 597 1.47 -4.41 -28.19
C ALA A 597 0.63 -3.13 -28.12
N ALA A 598 0.29 -2.53 -29.27
CA ALA A 598 -0.54 -1.33 -29.32
C ALA A 598 -1.96 -1.60 -28.78
N ARG A 599 -2.58 -2.73 -29.16
CA ARG A 599 -3.90 -3.16 -28.63
C ARG A 599 -3.88 -3.42 -27.13
N ALA A 600 -2.76 -3.91 -26.60
CA ALA A 600 -2.55 -4.15 -25.18
C ALA A 600 -2.29 -2.85 -24.38
N GLY A 601 -2.23 -1.69 -25.05
CA GLY A 601 -2.17 -0.37 -24.43
C GLY A 601 -0.76 0.22 -24.29
N PHE A 602 0.27 -0.41 -24.86
CA PHE A 602 1.64 0.10 -24.79
C PHE A 602 1.89 1.18 -25.84
N ARG A 603 2.76 2.16 -25.53
CA ARG A 603 3.31 3.07 -26.55
C ARG A 603 4.38 2.34 -27.33
N VAL A 604 4.15 2.07 -28.61
CA VAL A 604 5.03 1.21 -29.40
C VAL A 604 5.86 2.02 -30.37
N ARG A 605 7.14 1.69 -30.48
CA ARG A 605 8.04 2.16 -31.53
C ARG A 605 8.71 0.98 -32.21
N LEU A 606 8.66 0.95 -33.54
CA LEU A 606 9.48 0.05 -34.34
C LEU A 606 10.85 0.73 -34.57
N LEU A 607 11.94 0.09 -34.15
CA LEU A 607 13.27 0.69 -34.22
C LEU A 607 13.80 0.74 -35.66
N PRO A 608 14.04 1.95 -36.23
CA PRO A 608 14.44 2.08 -37.63
C PRO A 608 15.76 1.36 -37.92
N GLY A 609 15.79 0.63 -39.03
CA GLY A 609 16.97 -0.12 -39.46
C GLY A 609 17.31 -1.33 -38.59
N LEU A 610 16.49 -1.66 -37.59
CA LEU A 610 16.62 -2.88 -36.77
C LEU A 610 15.48 -3.87 -37.07
N HIS A 611 14.95 -3.86 -38.28
CA HIS A 611 14.04 -4.90 -38.74
C HIS A 611 14.26 -5.21 -40.22
N ALA A 612 13.94 -6.44 -40.63
CA ALA A 612 13.95 -6.87 -42.02
C ALA A 612 12.61 -7.51 -42.38
N GLY A 613 12.08 -7.23 -43.56
CA GLY A 613 10.82 -7.82 -44.05
C GLY A 613 11.05 -8.73 -45.23
N VAL A 614 10.11 -9.65 -45.46
CA VAL A 614 10.21 -10.72 -46.46
C VAL A 614 10.21 -10.16 -47.88
N ALA A 615 9.29 -9.23 -48.16
CA ALA A 615 9.21 -8.53 -49.45
C ALA A 615 8.96 -7.03 -49.26
N GLU A 616 9.45 -6.21 -50.18
CA GLU A 616 9.36 -4.75 -50.11
C GLU A 616 7.91 -4.25 -50.05
N GLU A 617 7.03 -4.82 -50.89
CA GLU A 617 5.62 -4.43 -50.98
C GLU A 617 4.83 -4.79 -49.70
N SER A 618 4.98 -6.02 -49.20
CA SER A 618 4.31 -6.46 -47.96
C SER A 618 4.84 -5.72 -46.73
N SER A 619 6.14 -5.40 -46.73
CA SER A 619 6.76 -4.60 -45.67
C SER A 619 6.23 -3.17 -45.66
N ALA A 620 6.12 -2.53 -46.82
CA ALA A 620 5.56 -1.18 -46.92
C ALA A 620 4.09 -1.13 -46.47
N ALA A 621 3.30 -2.15 -46.82
CA ALA A 621 1.92 -2.29 -46.35
C ALA A 621 1.86 -2.48 -44.82
N ALA A 622 2.73 -3.32 -44.26
CA ALA A 622 2.82 -3.54 -42.83
C ALA A 622 3.19 -2.27 -42.05
N LEU A 623 4.19 -1.50 -42.51
CA LEU A 623 4.59 -0.24 -41.88
C LEU A 623 3.45 0.78 -41.91
N SER A 624 2.74 0.90 -43.04
CA SER A 624 1.57 1.78 -43.17
C SER A 624 0.46 1.41 -42.18
N GLU A 625 0.24 0.12 -41.94
CA GLU A 625 -0.73 -0.36 -40.97
C GLU A 625 -0.30 -0.09 -39.53
N LEU A 626 0.99 -0.27 -39.22
CA LEU A 626 1.55 0.04 -37.90
C LEU A 626 1.39 1.53 -37.57
N GLU A 627 1.71 2.41 -38.52
CA GLU A 627 1.47 3.86 -38.37
C GLU A 627 -0.02 4.16 -38.15
N ALA A 628 -0.92 3.54 -38.91
CA ALA A 628 -2.37 3.71 -38.75
C ALA A 628 -2.87 3.22 -37.38
N ALA A 629 -2.19 2.24 -36.77
CA ALA A 629 -2.46 1.73 -35.44
C ALA A 629 -1.79 2.56 -34.31
N GLY A 630 -1.09 3.64 -34.64
CA GLY A 630 -0.44 4.53 -33.67
C GLY A 630 0.94 4.07 -33.20
N VAL A 631 1.56 3.12 -33.90
CA VAL A 631 2.95 2.72 -33.68
C VAL A 631 3.89 3.76 -34.29
N GLU A 632 4.89 4.19 -33.53
CA GLU A 632 5.94 5.06 -34.05
C GLU A 632 6.85 4.27 -34.98
N VAL A 633 6.69 4.47 -36.29
CA VAL A 633 7.57 3.95 -37.32
C VAL A 633 8.50 5.10 -37.72
N GLY A 634 9.80 4.95 -37.45
CA GLY A 634 10.75 6.00 -37.87
C GLY A 634 11.09 5.89 -39.36
N PRO A 635 11.60 6.99 -39.95
CA PRO A 635 12.02 7.03 -41.35
C PRO A 635 13.22 6.14 -41.68
#